data_AF-A0A9P0JH46-F1
#
_entry.id   AF-A0A9P0JH46-F1
#
_cell.length_a   1.000
_cell.length_b   1.000
_cell.length_c   1.000
_cell.angle_alpha   90.00
_cell.angle_beta   90.00
_cell.angle_gamma   90.00
#
_symmetry.space_group_name_H-M   'P 1'
#
loop_
_entity.id
_entity.type
_entity.pdbx_description
1 polymer ?
#
loop_
_entity_poly.entity_id
_entity_poly.type
_entity_poly.pdbx_seq_one_letter_code
_entity_poly.pdbx_strand_id
1 'polypeptide(L)'
;MVFLLLSKFEEYRPQFDAGEKTHKSLWLQIAEDIKKLTGSTLSHSQLQSKLNGLKNRYKIILARKGRSGSGTIRWPYLERMEELFGRCAWANPKATADERGPIQPEPIAKKMKKTDVTALEKLKLRKEKEDRSRAREEKRMQALQELMEMKERHHKEKMDALKKIGEALAGRKLFEDEN
;
A
#
# COMPACT_ATOMS: atom_id res chain seq x y z
N MET A 1 -2.86 6.81 16.20
CA MET A 1 -3.47 5.61 15.58
C MET A 1 -2.46 4.68 14.91
N VAL A 2 -1.63 5.14 13.96
CA VAL A 2 -0.70 4.24 13.21
C VAL A 2 0.38 3.61 14.10
N PHE A 3 1.03 4.38 14.97
CA PHE A 3 2.02 3.85 15.91
C PHE A 3 1.41 2.81 16.85
N LEU A 4 0.23 3.09 17.42
CA LEU A 4 -0.51 2.16 18.27
C LEU A 4 -0.82 0.83 17.58
N LEU A 5 -1.24 0.89 16.31
CA LEU A 5 -1.47 -0.31 15.49
C LEU A 5 -0.19 -1.13 15.30
N LEU A 6 0.94 -0.47 15.03
CA LEU A 6 2.23 -1.13 14.85
C LEU A 6 2.72 -1.80 16.14
N SER A 7 2.60 -1.11 17.29
CA SER A 7 2.95 -1.67 18.60
C SER A 7 2.09 -2.89 18.94
N LYS A 8 0.76 -2.78 18.79
CA LYS A 8 -0.14 -3.92 19.04
C LYS A 8 0.10 -5.07 18.07
N PHE A 9 0.39 -4.78 16.81
CA PHE A 9 0.73 -5.84 15.86
C PHE A 9 2.03 -6.58 16.26
N GLU A 10 3.02 -5.88 16.80
CA GLU A 10 4.26 -6.49 17.30
C GLU A 10 4.01 -7.40 18.50
N GLU A 11 3.20 -6.95 19.47
CA GLU A 11 2.81 -7.76 20.64
C GLU A 11 2.13 -9.08 20.24
N TYR A 12 1.27 -9.03 19.21
CA TYR A 12 0.54 -10.21 18.72
C TYR A 12 1.31 -11.01 17.67
N ARG A 13 2.45 -10.53 17.18
CA ARG A 13 3.29 -11.19 16.19
C ARG A 13 3.63 -12.66 16.52
N PRO A 14 4.09 -13.02 17.74
CA PRO A 14 4.34 -14.42 18.06
C PRO A 14 3.09 -15.30 17.93
N GLN A 15 1.89 -14.77 18.20
CA GLN A 15 0.63 -15.52 18.03
C GLN A 15 0.27 -15.71 16.56
N PHE A 16 0.66 -14.76 15.68
CA PHE A 16 0.55 -14.94 14.24
C PHE A 16 1.51 -16.03 13.72
N ASP A 17 2.73 -16.07 14.26
CA ASP A 17 3.75 -17.03 13.84
C ASP A 17 3.51 -18.44 14.41
N ALA A 18 2.96 -18.53 15.62
CA ALA A 18 2.63 -19.80 16.29
C ALA A 18 1.44 -20.54 15.63
N GLY A 19 0.57 -19.84 14.90
CA GLY A 19 -0.57 -20.43 14.20
C GLY A 19 -1.67 -20.99 15.11
N GLU A 20 -1.59 -20.74 16.43
CA GLU A 20 -2.54 -21.26 17.44
C GLU A 20 -3.96 -20.69 17.28
N LYS A 21 -4.07 -19.46 16.76
CA LYS A 21 -5.35 -18.78 16.49
C LYS A 21 -5.47 -18.41 15.02
N THR A 22 -6.70 -18.43 14.52
CA THR A 22 -7.01 -17.91 13.18
C THR A 22 -6.62 -16.43 13.08
N HIS A 23 -5.97 -16.04 11.99
CA HIS A 23 -5.61 -14.64 11.71
C HIS A 23 -6.76 -13.66 11.95
N LYS A 24 -8.00 -14.02 11.57
CA LYS A 24 -9.19 -13.20 11.79
C LYS A 24 -9.44 -12.93 13.29
N SER A 25 -9.26 -13.94 14.15
CA SER A 25 -9.45 -13.82 15.60
C SER A 25 -8.40 -12.87 16.20
N LEU A 26 -7.14 -13.01 15.80
CA LEU A 26 -6.07 -12.10 16.24
C LEU A 26 -6.35 -10.65 15.83
N TRP A 27 -6.84 -10.43 14.61
CA TRP A 27 -7.21 -9.09 14.14
C TRP A 27 -8.41 -8.50 14.89
N LEU A 28 -9.36 -9.33 15.32
CA LEU A 28 -10.47 -8.89 16.17
C LEU A 28 -9.96 -8.46 17.56
N GLN A 29 -9.06 -9.25 18.17
CA GLN A 29 -8.45 -8.90 19.46
C GLN A 29 -7.70 -7.56 19.39
N ILE A 30 -6.89 -7.36 18.33
CA ILE A 30 -6.20 -6.08 18.11
C ILE A 30 -7.21 -4.93 17.93
N ALA A 31 -8.32 -5.15 17.24
CA ALA A 31 -9.35 -4.13 17.05
C ALA A 31 -10.02 -3.74 18.37
N GLU A 32 -10.33 -4.71 19.22
CA GLU A 32 -10.88 -4.48 20.56
C GLU A 32 -9.92 -3.71 21.45
N ASP A 33 -8.64 -4.08 21.46
CA ASP A 33 -7.61 -3.38 22.23
C ASP A 33 -7.44 -1.93 21.80
N ILE A 34 -7.39 -1.68 20.49
CA ILE A 34 -7.32 -0.31 19.96
C ILE A 34 -8.59 0.45 20.30
N LYS A 35 -9.77 -0.18 20.22
CA LYS A 35 -11.04 0.45 20.61
C LYS A 35 -11.04 0.84 22.09
N LYS A 36 -10.54 -0.02 22.98
CA LYS A 36 -10.43 0.28 24.43
C LYS A 36 -9.51 1.47 24.70
N LEU A 37 -8.39 1.58 23.99
CA LEU A 37 -7.40 2.64 24.23
C LEU A 37 -7.74 3.98 23.57
N THR A 38 -8.44 3.96 22.43
CA THR A 38 -8.67 5.17 21.61
C THR A 38 -10.15 5.55 21.48
N GLY A 39 -11.08 4.74 21.98
CA GLY A 39 -12.53 4.92 21.80
C GLY A 39 -13.03 4.77 20.36
N SER A 40 -12.16 4.38 19.42
CA SER A 40 -12.47 4.37 17.98
C SER A 40 -13.19 3.08 17.55
N THR A 41 -14.24 3.20 16.73
CA THR A 41 -15.06 2.09 16.22
C THR A 41 -14.48 1.44 14.95
N LEU A 42 -13.16 1.24 14.92
CA LEU A 42 -12.48 0.68 13.75
C LEU A 42 -12.72 -0.82 13.64
N SER A 43 -13.09 -1.28 12.45
CA SER A 43 -13.22 -2.70 12.15
C SER A 43 -11.86 -3.36 11.96
N HIS A 44 -11.77 -4.64 12.30
CA HIS A 44 -10.57 -5.47 12.08
C HIS A 44 -10.07 -5.41 10.62
N SER A 45 -11.00 -5.32 9.65
CA SER A 45 -10.67 -5.23 8.21
C SER A 45 -10.01 -3.91 7.84
N GLN A 46 -10.41 -2.81 8.48
CA GLN A 46 -9.82 -1.49 8.30
C GLN A 46 -8.40 -1.45 8.85
N LEU A 47 -8.17 -2.02 10.02
CA LEU A 47 -6.84 -2.13 10.63
C LEU A 47 -5.90 -2.99 9.79
N GLN A 48 -6.39 -4.13 9.30
CA GLN A 48 -5.63 -4.99 8.40
C GLN A 48 -5.27 -4.27 7.11
N SER A 49 -6.23 -3.55 6.51
CA SER A 49 -6.01 -2.76 5.28
C SER A 49 -5.01 -1.63 5.52
N LYS A 50 -5.07 -0.98 6.70
CA LYS A 50 -4.12 0.05 7.11
C LYS A 50 -2.71 -0.51 7.21
N LEU A 51 -2.53 -1.65 7.88
CA LEU A 51 -1.21 -2.29 8.00
C LEU A 51 -0.67 -2.72 6.62
N ASN A 52 -1.51 -3.29 5.77
CA ASN A 52 -1.11 -3.67 4.41
C ASN A 52 -0.68 -2.45 3.57
N GLY A 53 -1.37 -1.32 3.70
CA GLY A 53 -0.96 -0.06 3.08
C GLY A 53 0.40 0.42 3.54
N LEU A 54 0.69 0.32 4.85
CA LEU A 54 2.00 0.66 5.41
C LEU A 54 3.09 -0.27 4.85
N LYS A 55 2.85 -1.59 4.82
CA LYS A 55 3.79 -2.57 4.25
C LYS A 55 4.09 -2.28 2.79
N ASN A 56 3.08 -1.98 1.97
CA ASN A 56 3.28 -1.65 0.56
C ASN A 56 4.08 -0.36 0.38
N ARG A 57 3.80 0.68 1.17
CA ARG A 57 4.58 1.92 1.14
C ARG A 57 6.03 1.66 1.52
N TYR A 58 6.28 0.84 2.54
CA TYR A 58 7.62 0.42 2.93
C TYR A 58 8.36 -0.30 1.80
N LYS A 59 7.70 -1.24 1.09
CA LYS A 59 8.28 -1.90 -0.10
C LYS A 59 8.67 -0.91 -1.20
N ILE A 60 7.79 0.05 -1.52
CA ILE A 60 8.06 1.07 -2.54
C ILE A 60 9.27 1.92 -2.14
N ILE A 61 9.41 2.25 -0.86
CA ILE A 61 10.55 3.02 -0.33
C ILE A 61 11.84 2.22 -0.49
N LEU A 62 11.86 0.93 -0.10
CA LEU A 62 13.03 0.07 -0.29
C LEU A 62 13.42 -0.09 -1.77
N ALA A 63 12.44 -0.26 -2.65
CA ALA A 63 12.65 -0.36 -4.10
C ALA A 63 13.16 0.94 -4.76
N ARG A 64 13.06 2.08 -4.06
CA ARG A 64 13.62 3.37 -4.50
C ARG A 64 15.03 3.60 -3.95
N LYS A 65 15.33 3.16 -2.71
CA LYS A 65 16.67 3.29 -2.10
C LYS A 65 17.80 2.67 -2.96
N GLY A 66 17.51 1.62 -3.75
CA GLY A 66 18.50 0.98 -4.63
C GLY A 66 18.71 1.62 -6.01
N ARG A 67 18.02 2.71 -6.35
CA ARG A 67 18.19 3.43 -7.63
C ARG A 67 18.92 4.75 -7.41
N SER A 68 20.03 4.95 -8.12
CA SER A 68 20.87 6.16 -8.04
C SER A 68 20.03 7.43 -8.22
N GLY A 69 20.20 8.42 -7.33
CA GLY A 69 19.42 9.67 -7.30
C GLY A 69 18.27 9.71 -6.29
N SER A 70 18.19 8.78 -5.32
CA SER A 70 17.14 8.76 -4.31
C SER A 70 17.24 9.95 -3.34
N GLY A 71 16.43 10.99 -3.57
CA GLY A 71 16.19 12.03 -2.58
C GLY A 71 15.72 11.47 -1.24
N THR A 72 16.00 12.19 -0.14
CA THR A 72 15.67 11.76 1.22
C THR A 72 14.17 11.52 1.38
N ILE A 73 13.77 10.24 1.52
CA ILE A 73 12.37 9.88 1.75
C ILE A 73 12.03 10.21 3.21
N ARG A 74 11.35 11.34 3.43
CA ARG A 74 10.76 11.69 4.73
C ARG A 74 9.46 10.92 4.94
N TRP A 75 9.54 9.79 5.63
CA TRP A 75 8.36 9.04 6.09
C TRP A 75 8.48 8.74 7.58
N PRO A 76 7.59 9.28 8.44
CA PRO A 76 7.76 9.24 9.90
C PRO A 76 7.60 7.83 10.51
N TYR A 77 7.10 6.87 9.73
CA TYR A 77 6.97 5.47 10.16
C TYR A 77 8.11 4.60 9.60
N LEU A 78 9.08 5.17 8.88
CA LEU A 78 10.13 4.40 8.22
C LEU A 78 10.96 3.60 9.21
N GLU A 79 11.49 4.26 10.25
CA GLU A 79 12.32 3.63 11.28
C GLU A 79 11.55 2.51 12.00
N ARG A 80 10.32 2.79 12.44
CA ARG A 80 9.48 1.79 13.11
C ARG A 80 9.12 0.61 12.19
N MET A 81 8.93 0.85 10.90
CA MET A 81 8.67 -0.21 9.92
C MET A 81 9.94 -1.01 9.60
N GLU A 82 11.11 -0.39 9.61
CA GLU A 82 12.41 -1.04 9.43
C GLU A 82 12.78 -1.91 10.63
N GLU A 83 12.49 -1.46 11.84
CA GLU A 83 12.63 -2.25 13.07
C GLU A 83 11.76 -3.51 13.04
N LEU A 84 10.48 -3.36 12.67
CA LEU A 84 9.52 -4.46 12.63
C LEU A 84 9.74 -5.41 11.45
N PHE A 85 9.95 -4.86 10.25
CA PHE A 85 9.89 -5.61 9.00
C PHE A 85 11.21 -5.66 8.25
N GLY A 86 12.26 -4.93 8.66
CA GLY A 86 13.56 -4.92 7.99
C GLY A 86 14.24 -6.29 7.97
N ARG A 87 13.96 -7.15 8.97
CA ARG A 87 14.42 -8.54 9.01
C ARG A 87 13.52 -9.52 8.24
N CYS A 88 12.38 -9.08 7.71
CA CYS A 88 11.49 -9.97 6.97
C CYS A 88 11.99 -10.20 5.54
N ALA A 89 12.02 -11.45 5.10
CA ALA A 89 12.45 -11.85 3.75
C ALA A 89 11.66 -11.17 2.62
N TRP A 90 10.40 -10.78 2.86
CA TRP A 90 9.60 -10.04 1.87
C TRP A 90 9.99 -8.57 1.73
N ALA A 91 10.61 -7.98 2.75
CA ALA A 91 11.03 -6.58 2.75
C ALA A 91 12.45 -6.44 2.19
N ASN A 92 13.34 -7.36 2.56
CA ASN A 92 14.68 -7.44 2.00
C ASN A 92 14.87 -8.80 1.32
N PRO A 93 14.47 -8.95 0.05
CA PRO A 93 14.90 -10.09 -0.73
C PRO A 93 16.41 -9.90 -0.95
N LYS A 94 17.24 -10.39 -0.02
CA LYS A 94 18.66 -10.57 -0.29
C LYS A 94 18.72 -11.37 -1.59
N ALA A 95 19.22 -10.74 -2.64
CA ALA A 95 19.58 -11.43 -3.85
C ALA A 95 20.66 -12.43 -3.44
N THR A 96 20.26 -13.68 -3.24
CA THR A 96 21.20 -14.80 -3.11
C THR A 96 21.80 -15.02 -4.49
N ALA A 97 22.70 -14.12 -4.91
CA ALA A 97 23.73 -14.45 -5.87
C ALA A 97 24.80 -15.20 -5.07
N ASP A 98 24.56 -16.47 -4.78
CA ASP A 98 25.61 -17.37 -4.35
C ASP A 98 26.34 -17.84 -5.61
N GLU A 99 27.58 -17.42 -5.74
CA GLU A 99 28.53 -17.83 -6.77
C GLU A 99 28.62 -19.36 -6.83
N ARG A 100 27.90 -19.97 -7.78
CA ARG A 100 28.31 -21.26 -8.32
C ARG A 100 28.51 -21.09 -9.81
N GLY A 101 29.77 -21.21 -10.21
CA GLY A 101 30.25 -21.13 -11.59
C GLY A 101 29.55 -22.13 -12.53
N PRO A 102 29.87 -22.07 -13.84
CA PRO A 102 29.11 -22.77 -14.86
C PRO A 102 29.25 -24.29 -14.70
N ILE A 103 28.18 -24.94 -14.23
CA ILE A 103 28.09 -26.40 -14.21
C ILE A 103 27.60 -26.85 -15.58
N GLN A 104 28.49 -27.54 -16.31
CA GLN A 104 28.21 -28.20 -17.58
C GLN A 104 27.11 -29.27 -17.41
N PRO A 105 26.27 -29.52 -18.44
CA PRO A 105 25.22 -30.53 -18.35
C PRO A 105 25.75 -31.92 -18.71
N GLU A 106 25.64 -32.88 -17.79
CA GLU A 106 25.59 -34.30 -18.15
C GLU A 106 24.46 -35.06 -17.43
N PRO A 107 23.94 -36.13 -18.04
CA PRO A 107 22.57 -36.57 -17.85
C PRO A 107 22.48 -37.72 -16.86
N ILE A 108 21.49 -37.69 -15.95
CA ILE A 108 21.16 -38.86 -15.14
C ILE A 108 19.66 -39.16 -15.23
N ALA A 109 19.41 -40.42 -15.59
CA ALA A 109 18.16 -41.03 -15.98
C ALA A 109 17.03 -40.98 -14.93
N LYS A 110 15.84 -40.67 -15.45
CA LYS A 110 14.52 -41.30 -15.21
C LYS A 110 14.28 -42.00 -13.86
N LYS A 111 13.30 -41.48 -13.09
CA LYS A 111 12.16 -42.28 -12.58
C LYS A 111 10.87 -41.45 -12.61
N MET A 112 9.89 -41.95 -13.36
CA MET A 112 8.52 -41.43 -13.48
C MET A 112 7.69 -41.72 -12.21
N LYS A 113 6.70 -40.87 -11.88
CA LYS A 113 5.25 -41.11 -12.11
C LYS A 113 4.32 -40.12 -11.36
N LYS A 114 3.31 -39.65 -12.10
CA LYS A 114 2.00 -39.06 -11.72
C LYS A 114 1.96 -37.61 -11.21
N THR A 115 1.67 -36.64 -12.08
CA THR A 115 0.79 -35.48 -11.81
C THR A 115 0.71 -34.58 -13.04
N ASP A 116 -0.48 -34.38 -13.62
CA ASP A 116 -0.67 -33.33 -14.66
C ASP A 116 -1.96 -32.52 -14.49
N VAL A 117 -3.04 -33.11 -13.93
CA VAL A 117 -4.33 -32.40 -13.79
C VAL A 117 -4.27 -31.26 -12.75
N THR A 118 -3.51 -31.42 -11.66
CA THR A 118 -3.45 -30.44 -10.55
C THR A 118 -2.61 -29.19 -10.87
N ALA A 119 -1.73 -29.25 -11.87
CA ALA A 119 -0.85 -28.13 -12.24
C ALA A 119 -1.61 -27.07 -13.05
N LEU A 120 -2.49 -27.51 -13.95
CA LEU A 120 -3.27 -26.63 -14.82
C LEU A 120 -4.32 -25.81 -14.03
N GLU A 121 -4.98 -26.43 -13.06
CA GLU A 121 -5.94 -25.73 -12.17
C GLU A 121 -5.26 -24.67 -11.30
N LYS A 122 -4.06 -24.96 -10.77
CA LYS A 122 -3.28 -23.98 -10.00
C LYS A 122 -2.88 -22.77 -10.85
N LEU A 123 -2.60 -22.97 -12.14
CA LEU A 123 -2.26 -21.89 -13.07
C LEU A 123 -3.47 -21.01 -13.39
N LYS A 124 -4.65 -21.62 -13.60
CA LYS A 124 -5.92 -20.91 -13.82
C LYS A 124 -6.30 -20.05 -12.61
N LEU A 125 -6.20 -20.61 -11.40
CA LEU A 125 -6.49 -19.87 -10.15
C LEU A 125 -5.52 -18.70 -9.92
N ARG A 126 -4.25 -18.84 -10.32
CA ARG A 126 -3.27 -17.75 -10.29
C ARG A 126 -3.65 -16.63 -11.27
N LYS A 127 -3.98 -16.98 -12.52
CA LYS A 127 -4.42 -16.00 -13.53
C LYS A 127 -5.68 -15.25 -13.10
N GLU A 128 -6.68 -15.95 -12.56
CA GLU A 128 -7.92 -15.30 -12.10
C GLU A 128 -7.67 -14.33 -10.92
N LYS A 129 -6.78 -14.69 -9.99
CA LYS A 129 -6.39 -13.79 -8.88
C LYS A 129 -5.65 -12.55 -9.39
N GLU A 130 -4.81 -12.71 -10.40
CA GLU A 130 -4.04 -11.62 -11.00
C GLU A 130 -4.94 -10.67 -11.81
N ASP A 131 -5.92 -11.21 -12.53
CA ASP A 131 -6.91 -10.44 -13.28
C ASP A 131 -7.84 -9.65 -12.34
N ARG A 132 -8.31 -10.30 -11.27
CA ARG A 132 -9.08 -9.64 -10.20
C ARG A 132 -8.25 -8.56 -9.49
N SER A 133 -6.92 -8.71 -9.43
CA SER A 133 -6.03 -7.69 -8.89
C SER A 133 -5.89 -6.50 -9.84
N ARG A 134 -5.67 -6.74 -11.14
CA ARG A 134 -5.61 -5.70 -12.17
C ARG A 134 -6.89 -4.89 -12.23
N ALA A 135 -8.06 -5.53 -12.26
CA ALA A 135 -9.35 -4.85 -12.28
C ALA A 135 -9.58 -3.95 -11.04
N ARG A 136 -9.05 -4.33 -9.87
CA ARG A 136 -9.12 -3.50 -8.65
C ARG A 136 -8.17 -2.32 -8.69
N GLU A 137 -7.01 -2.48 -9.30
CA GLU A 137 -6.01 -1.43 -9.46
C GLU A 137 -6.46 -0.39 -10.49
N GLU A 138 -7.07 -0.84 -11.59
CA GLU A 138 -7.64 0.02 -12.63
C GLU A 138 -8.78 0.89 -12.07
N LYS A 139 -9.71 0.30 -11.30
CA LYS A 139 -10.76 1.07 -10.60
C LYS A 139 -10.19 2.09 -9.62
N ARG A 140 -9.08 1.79 -8.96
CA ARG A 140 -8.40 2.74 -8.06
C ARG A 140 -7.75 3.88 -8.82
N MET A 141 -7.16 3.58 -9.97
CA MET A 141 -6.55 4.60 -10.84
C MET A 141 -7.61 5.54 -11.39
N GLN A 142 -8.74 5.01 -11.87
CA GLN A 142 -9.89 5.79 -12.32
C GLN A 142 -10.43 6.70 -11.21
N ALA A 143 -10.68 6.17 -10.01
CA ALA A 143 -11.18 6.97 -8.90
C ALA A 143 -10.20 8.10 -8.49
N LEU A 144 -8.90 7.90 -8.63
CA LEU A 144 -7.90 8.93 -8.36
C LEU A 144 -7.89 10.01 -9.45
N GLN A 145 -8.04 9.60 -10.71
CA GLN A 145 -8.12 10.52 -11.84
C GLN A 145 -9.37 11.40 -11.74
N GLU A 146 -10.54 10.82 -11.45
CA GLU A 146 -11.78 11.56 -11.23
C GLU A 146 -11.65 12.58 -10.08
N LEU A 147 -10.97 12.21 -8.99
CA LEU A 147 -10.72 13.13 -7.88
C LEU A 147 -9.84 14.31 -8.28
N MET A 148 -8.81 14.07 -9.11
CA MET A 148 -7.94 15.13 -9.62
C MET A 148 -8.70 16.08 -10.55
N GLU A 149 -9.51 15.55 -11.47
CA GLU A 149 -10.37 16.35 -12.35
C GLU A 149 -11.41 17.15 -11.57
N MET A 150 -12.04 16.56 -10.55
CA MET A 150 -12.99 17.28 -9.70
C MET A 150 -12.30 18.44 -8.96
N LYS A 151 -11.08 18.22 -8.44
CA LYS A 151 -10.30 19.25 -7.76
C LYS A 151 -9.89 20.38 -8.72
N GLU A 152 -9.52 20.04 -9.95
CA GLU A 152 -9.17 21.00 -10.99
C GLU A 152 -10.38 21.85 -11.40
N ARG A 153 -11.55 21.23 -11.62
CA ARG A 153 -12.80 21.95 -11.90
C ARG A 153 -13.16 22.93 -10.79
N HIS A 154 -13.14 22.46 -9.53
CA HIS A 154 -13.40 23.34 -8.39
C HIS A 154 -12.38 24.49 -8.28
N HIS A 155 -11.12 24.25 -8.63
CA HIS A 155 -10.11 25.30 -8.63
C HIS A 155 -10.38 26.34 -9.71
N LYS A 156 -10.72 25.88 -10.92
CA LYS A 156 -11.07 26.75 -12.05
C LYS A 156 -12.29 27.61 -11.75
N GLU A 157 -13.36 27.00 -11.27
CA GLU A 157 -14.60 27.71 -10.89
C GLU A 157 -14.34 28.76 -9.80
N LYS A 158 -13.50 28.44 -8.80
CA LYS A 158 -13.10 29.41 -7.78
C LYS A 158 -12.31 30.58 -8.38
N MET A 159 -11.40 30.31 -9.30
CA MET A 159 -10.60 31.37 -9.95
C MET A 159 -11.48 32.27 -10.83
N ASP A 160 -12.40 31.69 -11.59
CA ASP A 160 -13.35 32.46 -12.41
C ASP A 160 -14.29 33.30 -11.55
N ALA A 161 -14.78 32.76 -10.42
CA ALA A 161 -15.59 33.52 -9.47
C ALA A 161 -14.79 34.70 -8.86
N LEU A 162 -13.55 34.46 -8.44
CA LEU A 162 -12.66 35.52 -7.92
C LEU A 162 -12.36 36.58 -8.97
N LYS A 163 -12.11 36.19 -10.21
CA LYS A 163 -11.87 37.11 -11.33
C LYS A 163 -13.10 37.99 -11.58
N LYS A 164 -14.30 37.40 -11.63
CA LYS A 164 -15.56 38.11 -11.83
C LYS A 164 -15.86 39.10 -10.69
N ILE A 165 -15.55 38.73 -9.45
CA ILE A 165 -15.65 39.64 -8.30
C ILE A 165 -14.65 40.81 -8.44
N GLY A 166 -13.41 40.52 -8.83
CA GLY A 166 -12.39 41.55 -9.06
C GLY A 166 -12.80 42.55 -10.15
N GLU A 167 -13.34 42.08 -11.27
CA GLU A 167 -13.85 42.93 -12.36
C GLU A 167 -15.06 43.78 -11.91
N ALA A 168 -15.99 43.21 -11.14
CA ALA A 168 -17.15 43.93 -10.62
C ALA A 168 -16.77 45.02 -9.58
N LEU A 169 -15.68 44.80 -8.82
CA LEU A 169 -15.13 45.81 -7.90
C LEU A 169 -14.37 46.90 -8.65
N ALA A 170 -13.60 46.55 -9.68
CA ALA A 170 -12.92 47.51 -10.54
C ALA A 170 -13.91 48.39 -11.33
N GLY A 171 -15.01 47.81 -11.81
CA GLY A 171 -16.09 48.55 -12.48
C GLY A 171 -16.87 49.48 -11.56
N ARG A 172 -17.02 49.16 -10.27
CA ARG A 172 -17.66 50.06 -9.29
C ARG A 172 -16.79 51.25 -8.92
N LYS A 173 -15.46 51.07 -8.88
CA LYS A 173 -14.52 52.15 -8.55
C LYS A 173 -14.49 53.26 -9.62
N LEU A 174 -14.90 52.97 -10.84
CA LEU A 174 -15.01 53.96 -11.93
C LEU A 174 -16.26 54.85 -11.82
N PHE A 175 -17.25 54.50 -10.99
CA PHE A 175 -18.49 55.27 -10.82
C PHE A 175 -18.51 56.16 -9.56
N GLU A 176 -17.50 56.08 -8.69
CA GLU A 176 -17.39 56.92 -7.48
C GLU A 176 -16.45 58.14 -7.64
N ASP A 177 -15.76 58.28 -8.79
CA ASP A 177 -14.89 59.43 -9.09
C ASP A 177 -15.58 60.51 -9.97
N GLU A 178 -16.89 60.39 -10.24
CA GLU A 178 -17.65 61.33 -11.11
C GLU A 178 -18.91 61.94 -10.43
N ASN A 179 -18.89 62.13 -9.11
CA ASN A 179 -19.87 62.94 -8.36
C ASN A 179 -19.19 63.73 -7.23
#